data_AF-A0A7V0JVI3-F1
#
_entry.id   AF-A0A7V0JVI3-F1
#
_cell.length_a   1.000
_cell.length_b   1.000
_cell.length_c   1.000
_cell.angle_alpha   90.00
_cell.angle_beta   90.00
_cell.angle_gamma   90.00
#
_symmetry.space_group_name_H-M   'P 1'
#
loop_
_entity.id
_entity.type
_entity.pdbx_description
1 polymer ?
#
loop_
_entity_poly.entity_id
_entity_poly.type
_entity_poly.pdbx_seq_one_letter_code
_entity_poly.pdbx_strand_id
1 'polypeptide(L)'
;MENWSRFISEALERDGRTLQEIAARIGVHESYLSRIKRGAVPSRAVLEALIHELDLDPQRARSLYEEALKERERASLARKRMASLSLIKLGTPREEVERFFRDPRHYQAALTLLGKSRGEELTPEEKEALYAILKVLKEGIP
;
A
#
# COMPACT_ATOMS: atom_id res chain seq x y z
N MET A 1 10.83 10.54 8.85
CA MET A 1 9.45 10.38 9.34
C MET A 1 9.33 9.03 9.99
N GLU A 2 8.87 9.00 11.23
CA GLU A 2 8.53 7.78 11.95
C GLU A 2 7.18 7.27 11.42
N ASN A 3 7.04 5.96 11.23
CA ASN A 3 5.79 5.34 10.78
C ASN A 3 5.42 4.20 11.75
N TRP A 4 4.15 3.80 11.77
CA TRP A 4 3.61 2.78 12.68
C TRP A 4 4.51 1.53 12.78
N SER A 5 4.98 1.01 11.65
CA SER A 5 5.82 -0.20 11.61
C SER A 5 7.16 -0.03 12.33
N ARG A 6 7.81 1.13 12.16
CA ARG A 6 9.07 1.42 12.84
C ARG A 6 8.83 1.59 14.34
N PHE A 7 7.82 2.38 14.72
CA PHE A 7 7.45 2.61 16.11
C PHE A 7 7.20 1.29 16.85
N ILE A 8 6.36 0.40 16.30
CA ILE A 8 6.04 -0.87 16.96
C ILE A 8 7.22 -1.84 16.93
N SER A 9 8.04 -1.84 15.87
CA SER A 9 9.23 -2.69 15.80
C SER A 9 10.26 -2.31 16.85
N GLU A 10 10.52 -1.01 17.01
CA GLU A 10 11.43 -0.49 18.02
C GLU A 10 10.90 -0.78 19.44
N ALA A 11 9.60 -0.61 19.68
CA ALA A 11 8.97 -0.98 20.94
C ALA A 11 9.15 -2.46 21.29
N LEU A 12 8.88 -3.36 20.33
CA LEU A 12 9.03 -4.81 20.50
C LEU A 12 10.49 -5.21 20.75
N GLU A 13 11.44 -4.53 20.11
CA GLU A 13 12.88 -4.80 20.29
C GLU A 13 13.40 -4.28 21.63
N ARG A 14 12.91 -3.10 22.07
CA ARG A 14 13.34 -2.46 23.31
C ARG A 14 12.81 -3.14 24.58
N ASP A 15 11.69 -3.85 24.44
CA ASP A 15 11.08 -4.64 25.51
C ASP A 15 11.95 -5.85 25.92
N GLY A 16 12.74 -6.39 24.99
CA GLY A 16 13.72 -7.46 25.27
C GLY A 16 13.14 -8.87 25.38
N ARG A 17 11.81 -9.05 25.40
CA ARG A 17 11.16 -10.36 25.31
C ARG A 17 11.06 -10.84 23.87
N THR A 18 10.93 -12.15 23.69
CA THR A 18 10.69 -12.74 22.38
C THR A 18 9.30 -12.39 21.85
N LEU A 19 9.14 -12.37 20.52
CA LEU A 19 7.82 -12.17 19.90
C LEU A 19 6.81 -13.23 20.34
N GLN A 20 7.26 -14.46 20.63
CA GLN A 20 6.40 -15.53 21.09
C GLN A 20 5.82 -15.24 22.47
N GLU A 21 6.64 -14.75 23.40
CA GLU A 21 6.20 -14.38 24.76
C GLU A 21 5.20 -13.23 24.74
N ILE A 22 5.49 -12.17 23.98
CA ILE A 22 4.59 -11.02 23.85
C ILE A 22 3.27 -11.44 23.20
N ALA A 23 3.34 -12.24 22.13
CA ALA A 23 2.16 -12.73 21.43
C ALA A 23 1.27 -13.59 22.34
N ALA A 24 1.86 -14.46 23.16
CA ALA A 24 1.13 -15.27 24.12
C ALA A 24 0.41 -14.41 25.17
N ARG A 25 1.03 -13.34 25.66
CA ARG A 25 0.42 -12.44 26.67
C ARG A 25 -0.76 -11.63 26.12
N ILE A 26 -0.68 -11.19 24.87
CA ILE A 26 -1.77 -10.45 24.22
C ILE A 26 -2.79 -11.36 23.51
N GLY A 27 -2.64 -12.70 23.61
CA GLY A 27 -3.60 -13.66 23.08
C GLY A 27 -3.59 -13.79 21.54
N VAL A 28 -2.43 -13.67 20.90
CA VAL A 28 -2.29 -13.83 19.44
C VAL A 28 -1.19 -14.83 19.08
N HIS A 29 -1.18 -15.29 17.83
CA HIS A 29 -0.07 -16.09 17.32
C HIS A 29 1.16 -15.23 17.04
N GLU A 30 2.36 -15.75 17.33
CA GLU A 30 3.65 -15.11 17.03
C GLU A 30 3.75 -14.65 15.57
N SER A 31 3.27 -15.48 14.64
CA SER A 31 3.27 -15.17 13.21
C SER A 31 2.49 -13.90 12.87
N TYR A 32 1.44 -13.57 13.65
CA TYR A 32 0.69 -12.34 13.50
C TYR A 32 1.49 -11.13 14.01
N LEU A 33 2.16 -11.28 15.16
CA LEU A 33 3.03 -10.22 15.69
C LEU A 33 4.24 -9.95 14.78
N SER A 34 4.81 -11.00 14.17
CA SER A 34 5.84 -10.89 13.12
C SER A 34 5.36 -10.12 11.90
N ARG A 35 4.09 -10.28 11.50
CA ARG A 35 3.50 -9.48 10.42
C ARG A 35 3.31 -8.02 10.83
N ILE A 36 2.88 -7.77 12.06
CA ILE A 36 2.74 -6.41 12.60
C ILE A 36 4.09 -5.69 12.62
N LYS A 37 5.14 -6.37 13.09
CA LYS A 37 6.53 -5.86 13.05
C LYS A 37 6.97 -5.48 11.63
N ARG A 38 6.55 -6.24 10.63
CA ARG A 38 6.81 -5.97 9.20
C ARG A 38 5.86 -4.94 8.56
N GLY A 39 5.02 -4.28 9.35
CA GLY A 39 4.14 -3.21 8.91
C GLY A 39 2.70 -3.61 8.59
N ALA A 40 2.25 -4.80 8.99
CA ALA A 40 0.82 -5.06 9.02
C ALA A 40 0.14 -4.21 10.09
N VAL A 41 -1.00 -3.61 9.74
CA VAL A 41 -1.83 -2.87 10.70
C VAL A 41 -2.67 -3.86 11.51
N PRO A 42 -2.55 -3.89 12.85
CA PRO A 42 -3.30 -4.81 13.70
C PRO A 42 -4.80 -4.47 13.76
N SER A 43 -5.57 -5.32 14.42
CA SER A 43 -6.93 -4.97 14.85
C SER A 43 -6.88 -3.99 16.01
N ARG A 44 -7.96 -3.22 16.23
CA ARG A 44 -8.04 -2.27 17.34
C ARG A 44 -7.86 -2.94 18.70
N ALA A 45 -8.41 -4.13 18.91
CA ALA A 45 -8.22 -4.88 20.15
C ALA A 45 -6.75 -5.23 20.40
N VAL A 46 -6.02 -5.64 19.35
CA VAL A 46 -4.59 -5.97 19.44
C VAL A 46 -3.73 -4.72 19.62
N LEU A 47 -4.12 -3.58 19.02
CA LEU A 47 -3.48 -2.29 19.29
C LEU A 47 -3.56 -1.94 20.78
N GLU A 48 -4.75 -1.99 21.38
CA GLU A 48 -4.91 -1.64 22.80
C GLU A 48 -4.15 -2.63 23.70
N ALA A 49 -4.16 -3.93 23.36
CA ALA A 49 -3.36 -4.92 24.09
C ALA A 49 -1.85 -4.63 23.99
N LEU A 50 -1.35 -4.23 22.82
CA LEU A 50 0.06 -3.85 22.65
C LEU A 50 0.41 -2.57 23.40
N ILE A 51 -0.49 -1.58 23.44
CA ILE A 51 -0.29 -0.34 24.21
C ILE A 51 -0.09 -0.68 25.69
N HIS A 52 -0.94 -1.55 26.24
CA HIS A 52 -0.85 -1.98 27.64
C HIS A 52 0.36 -2.88 27.91
N GLU A 53 0.61 -3.88 27.05
CA GLU A 53 1.65 -4.90 27.29
C GLU A 53 3.08 -4.35 27.13
N LEU A 54 3.27 -3.34 26.28
CA LEU A 54 4.57 -2.72 25.99
C LEU A 54 4.74 -1.33 26.63
N ASP A 55 3.79 -0.93 27.49
CA ASP A 55 3.77 0.38 28.17
C ASP A 55 4.02 1.56 27.21
N LEU A 56 3.24 1.59 26.11
CA LEU A 56 3.38 2.61 25.08
C LEU A 56 2.57 3.85 25.41
N ASP A 57 3.03 5.01 24.94
CA ASP A 57 2.22 6.24 24.91
C ASP A 57 0.94 5.99 24.09
N PRO A 58 -0.25 5.98 24.72
CA PRO A 58 -1.50 5.65 24.04
C PRO A 58 -1.88 6.68 22.97
N GLN A 59 -1.60 7.97 23.21
CA GLN A 59 -1.96 9.03 22.28
C GLN A 59 -1.10 8.94 21.02
N ARG A 60 0.22 8.75 21.21
CA ARG A 60 1.16 8.58 20.10
C ARG A 60 0.89 7.31 19.29
N ALA A 61 0.68 6.18 19.97
CA ALA A 61 0.40 4.90 19.31
C ALA A 61 -0.87 4.95 18.46
N ARG A 62 -1.95 5.56 18.98
CA ARG A 62 -3.22 5.72 18.25
C ARG A 62 -3.07 6.66 17.04
N SER A 63 -2.34 7.77 17.17
CA SER A 63 -2.08 8.69 16.05
C SER A 63 -1.39 7.98 14.89
N LEU A 64 -0.28 7.27 15.17
CA LEU A 64 0.47 6.53 14.14
C LEU A 64 -0.36 5.39 13.52
N TYR A 65 -1.18 4.72 14.33
CA TYR A 65 -2.10 3.69 13.87
C TYR A 65 -3.16 4.25 12.91
N GLU A 66 -3.76 5.40 13.22
CA GLU A 66 -4.76 6.05 12.36
C GLU A 66 -4.16 6.48 11.01
N GLU A 67 -2.94 7.01 11.01
CA GLU A 67 -2.21 7.33 9.79
C GLU A 67 -1.97 6.07 8.93
N ALA A 68 -1.55 4.97 9.56
CA ALA A 68 -1.34 3.70 8.87
C ALA A 68 -2.64 3.12 8.29
N LEU A 69 -3.78 3.28 8.99
CA LEU A 69 -5.09 2.89 8.45
C LEU A 69 -5.47 3.70 7.22
N LYS A 70 -5.32 5.03 7.27
CA LYS A 70 -5.61 5.92 6.12
C LYS A 70 -4.76 5.56 4.92
N GLU A 71 -3.46 5.28 5.14
CA GLU A 71 -2.56 4.90 4.06
C GLU A 71 -2.94 3.53 3.45
N ARG A 72 -3.27 2.55 4.30
CA ARG A 72 -3.79 1.24 3.84
C ARG A 72 -5.07 1.39 3.03
N GLU A 73 -5.98 2.25 3.46
CA GLU A 73 -7.24 2.50 2.76
C GLU A 73 -7.00 3.14 1.40
N ARG A 74 -6.14 4.17 1.32
CA ARG A 74 -5.71 4.79 0.06
C ARG A 74 -5.08 3.77 -0.88
N ALA A 75 -4.15 2.97 -0.39
CA ALA A 75 -3.52 1.91 -1.18
C ALA A 75 -4.53 0.87 -1.64
N SER A 76 -5.51 0.50 -0.80
CA SER A 76 -6.59 -0.41 -1.18
C SER A 76 -7.49 0.19 -2.26
N LEU A 77 -7.84 1.47 -2.16
CA LEU A 77 -8.67 2.15 -3.15
C LEU A 77 -7.93 2.28 -4.49
N ALA A 78 -6.64 2.63 -4.46
CA ALA A 78 -5.79 2.67 -5.64
C ALA A 78 -5.73 1.29 -6.32
N ARG A 79 -5.49 0.22 -5.54
CA ARG A 79 -5.50 -1.17 -6.05
C ARG A 79 -6.85 -1.59 -6.61
N LYS A 80 -7.95 -1.28 -5.93
CA LYS A 80 -9.31 -1.56 -6.42
C LYS A 80 -9.56 -0.81 -7.72
N ARG A 81 -9.17 0.46 -7.81
CA ARG A 81 -9.32 1.26 -9.03
C ARG A 81 -8.48 0.69 -10.17
N MET A 82 -7.25 0.28 -9.92
CA MET A 82 -6.42 -0.44 -10.89
C MET A 82 -7.05 -1.76 -11.33
N ALA A 83 -7.58 -2.56 -10.40
CA ALA A 83 -8.25 -3.81 -10.71
C ALA A 83 -9.55 -3.60 -11.51
N SER A 84 -10.34 -2.57 -11.18
CA SER A 84 -11.50 -2.17 -11.97
C SER A 84 -11.10 -1.77 -13.39
N LEU A 85 -10.00 -1.03 -13.53
CA LEU A 85 -9.48 -0.63 -14.84
C LEU A 85 -8.91 -1.81 -15.64
N SER A 86 -8.31 -2.81 -14.98
CA SER A 86 -7.84 -4.02 -15.64
C SER A 86 -8.97 -5.01 -15.99
N LEU A 87 -10.09 -4.98 -15.25
CA LEU A 87 -11.31 -5.72 -15.60
C LEU A 87 -12.03 -5.12 -16.81
N ILE A 88 -11.85 -3.82 -17.07
CA ILE A 88 -12.17 -3.27 -18.37
C ILE A 88 -11.06 -3.74 -19.33
N LYS A 89 -11.21 -4.96 -19.84
CA LYS A 89 -10.64 -5.32 -21.14
C LYS A 89 -11.30 -4.41 -22.17
N LEU A 90 -10.86 -3.16 -22.27
CA LEU A 90 -10.94 -2.48 -23.55
C LEU A 90 -10.15 -3.42 -24.45
N GLY A 91 -10.81 -4.02 -25.44
CA GLY A 91 -10.17 -4.89 -26.43
C GLY A 91 -9.16 -4.15 -27.31
N THR A 92 -8.51 -3.13 -26.76
CA THR A 92 -7.40 -2.39 -27.32
C THR A 92 -6.31 -3.39 -27.64
N PRO A 93 -5.97 -3.57 -28.93
CA PRO A 93 -4.85 -4.41 -29.32
C PRO A 93 -3.58 -3.94 -28.61
N ARG A 94 -2.80 -4.88 -28.04
CA ARG A 94 -1.54 -4.58 -27.36
C ARG A 94 -0.58 -3.73 -28.21
N GLU A 95 -0.62 -3.92 -29.52
CA GLU A 95 0.14 -3.13 -30.48
C GLU A 95 -0.23 -1.65 -30.51
N GLU A 96 -1.50 -1.31 -30.29
CA GLU A 96 -1.99 0.07 -30.24
C GLU A 96 -1.51 0.76 -28.95
N VAL A 97 -1.57 0.05 -27.83
CA VAL A 97 -1.05 0.50 -26.53
C VAL A 97 0.46 0.75 -26.64
N GLU A 98 1.22 -0.21 -27.14
CA GLU A 98 2.67 -0.05 -27.31
C GLU A 98 3.01 1.08 -28.28
N ARG A 99 2.25 1.25 -29.37
CA ARG A 99 2.44 2.36 -30.31
C ARG A 99 2.21 3.72 -29.66
N PHE A 100 1.20 3.85 -28.80
CA PHE A 100 0.93 5.09 -28.08
C PHE A 100 2.09 5.48 -27.15
N PHE A 101 2.67 4.51 -26.45
CA PHE A 101 3.79 4.71 -25.52
C PHE A 101 5.17 4.73 -26.18
N ARG A 102 5.28 4.54 -27.51
CA ARG A 102 6.53 4.82 -28.24
C ARG A 102 6.86 6.31 -28.27
N ASP A 103 5.88 7.20 -28.11
CA ASP A 103 6.15 8.63 -27.98
C ASP A 103 6.78 8.91 -26.60
N PRO A 104 8.01 9.44 -26.54
CA PRO A 104 8.69 9.74 -25.28
C PRO A 104 7.90 10.69 -24.37
N ARG A 105 7.05 11.56 -24.94
CA ARG A 105 6.22 12.50 -24.17
C ARG A 105 5.12 11.76 -23.42
N HIS A 106 4.43 10.83 -24.08
CA HIS A 106 3.39 10.01 -23.44
C HIS A 106 3.98 9.09 -22.38
N TYR A 107 5.14 8.49 -22.68
CA TYR A 107 5.85 7.64 -21.74
C TYR A 107 6.29 8.41 -20.49
N GLN A 108 6.91 9.58 -20.68
CA GLN A 108 7.34 10.41 -19.57
C GLN A 108 6.17 10.93 -18.73
N ALA A 109 5.06 11.32 -19.36
CA ALA A 109 3.85 11.73 -18.66
C ALA A 109 3.26 10.58 -17.82
N ALA A 110 3.25 9.36 -18.34
CA ALA A 110 2.82 8.17 -17.62
C ALA A 110 3.69 7.86 -16.41
N LEU A 111 5.01 7.95 -16.53
CA LEU A 111 5.91 7.81 -15.37
C LEU A 111 5.61 8.86 -14.30
N THR A 112 5.41 10.12 -14.69
CA THR A 112 5.06 11.20 -13.75
C THR A 112 3.72 10.92 -13.03
N LEU A 113 2.70 10.47 -13.76
CA LEU A 113 1.39 10.13 -13.18
C LEU A 113 1.45 8.97 -12.18
N LEU A 114 2.33 8.01 -12.42
CA LEU A 114 2.54 6.87 -11.52
C LEU A 114 3.56 7.16 -10.41
N GLY A 115 4.14 8.37 -10.37
CA GLY A 115 5.15 8.74 -9.39
C GLY A 115 6.48 7.98 -9.54
N LYS A 116 6.77 7.46 -10.74
CA LYS A 116 7.97 6.69 -11.03
C LYS A 116 9.16 7.59 -11.40
N SER A 117 10.36 7.17 -11.02
CA SER A 117 11.61 7.87 -11.31
C SER A 117 12.01 7.75 -12.77
N ARG A 118 12.81 8.71 -13.26
CA ARG A 118 13.35 8.69 -14.62
C ARG A 118 14.34 7.53 -14.76
N GLY A 119 13.97 6.50 -15.52
CA GLY A 119 14.73 5.26 -15.69
C GLY A 119 13.97 4.01 -15.24
N GLU A 120 12.84 4.17 -14.54
CA GLU A 120 11.92 3.06 -14.30
C GLU A 120 11.08 2.76 -15.55
N GLU A 121 10.75 1.49 -15.74
CA GLU A 121 9.93 1.04 -16.87
C GLU A 121 8.46 0.91 -16.50
N LEU A 122 7.60 1.19 -17.48
CA LEU A 122 6.17 0.90 -17.40
C LEU A 122 5.95 -0.56 -17.74
N THR A 123 5.31 -1.31 -16.84
CA THR A 123 4.92 -2.69 -17.14
C THR A 123 3.84 -2.72 -18.22
N PRO A 124 3.67 -3.83 -18.94
CA PRO A 124 2.58 -3.97 -19.91
C PRO A 124 1.20 -3.64 -19.32
N GLU A 125 0.95 -4.07 -18.08
CA GLU A 125 -0.31 -3.83 -17.37
C GLU A 125 -0.50 -2.35 -17.02
N GLU A 126 0.56 -1.65 -16.63
CA GLU A 126 0.52 -0.21 -16.38
C GLU A 126 0.21 0.58 -17.65
N LYS A 127 0.83 0.19 -18.78
CA LYS A 127 0.54 0.78 -20.09
C LYS A 127 -0.91 0.54 -20.49
N GLU A 128 -1.38 -0.70 -20.42
CA GLU A 128 -2.75 -1.06 -20.78
C GLU A 128 -3.78 -0.29 -19.93
N ALA A 129 -3.58 -0.22 -18.61
CA ALA A 129 -4.47 0.50 -17.71
C ALA A 129 -4.48 2.02 -17.98
N LEU A 130 -3.32 2.64 -18.18
CA LEU A 130 -3.24 4.08 -18.46
C LEU A 130 -3.87 4.42 -19.82
N TYR A 131 -3.59 3.61 -20.85
CA TYR A 131 -4.18 3.78 -22.16
C TYR A 131 -5.70 3.64 -22.11
N ALA A 132 -6.20 2.65 -21.36
CA ALA A 132 -7.62 2.44 -21.13
C ALA A 132 -8.31 3.69 -20.54
N ILE A 133 -7.71 4.27 -19.50
CA ILE A 133 -8.22 5.51 -18.87
C ILE A 133 -8.25 6.65 -19.88
N LEU A 134 -7.15 6.87 -20.62
CA LEU A 134 -7.05 7.97 -21.58
C LEU A 134 -8.07 7.84 -22.71
N LYS A 135 -8.32 6.62 -23.19
CA LYS A 135 -9.34 6.33 -24.21
C LYS A 135 -10.73 6.70 -23.72
N VAL A 136 -11.10 6.28 -22.50
CA VAL A 136 -12.39 6.65 -21.89
C VAL A 136 -12.52 8.17 -21.70
N LEU A 137 -11.46 8.84 -21.25
CA LEU A 137 -11.46 10.30 -21.07
C LEU A 137 -11.56 11.07 -22.39
N LYS A 138 -10.98 10.54 -23.47
CA LYS A 138 -10.95 11.17 -24.79
C LYS A 138 -12.23 10.93 -25.60
N GLU A 139 -12.81 9.75 -25.50
CA GLU A 139 -14.03 9.40 -26.23
C GLU A 139 -15.29 9.97 -25.56
N GLY A 140 -15.21 10.40 -24.30
CA GLY A 140 -16.38 10.79 -23.53
C GLY A 140 -17.23 9.56 -23.22
N ILE A 141 -17.61 9.37 -21.96
CA ILE A 141 -18.58 8.33 -21.63
C ILE A 141 -19.90 8.71 -22.34
N PRO A 142 -20.58 7.80 -23.06
CA PRO A 142 -21.92 8.08 -23.57
C PRO A 142 -22.90 8.44 -22.44
#